data_AF-A0AAV0AH79-F1
#
_entry.id   AF-A0AAV0AH79-F1
#
_cell.length_a   1.000
_cell.length_b   1.000
_cell.length_c   1.000
_cell.angle_alpha   90.00
_cell.angle_beta   90.00
_cell.angle_gamma   90.00
#
_symmetry.space_group_name_H-M   'P 1'
#
loop_
_entity.id
_entity.type
_entity.pdbx_description
1 polymer ?
#
loop_
_entity_poly.entity_id
_entity_poly.type
_entity_poly.pdbx_seq_one_letter_code
_entity_poly.pdbx_strand_id
1 'polypeptide(L)'
;MAEEVKGTTAGEEGVSLKDRITLVDSHQDRQDTLKEAYGADSFEKVLGFDEQLLKAEWEAYNHKVKLLEPIYKSRSEFIKTIPGFWLKTMTNDGYFNRYIDPIDRDALCHLEDLTIEHDKEDARNVTFHFHFSKSNPYFSNRVLTKKFTVVKTTPEESSKTNGDESSLKTDPRIVEMNNKYDLDCPTESEKVKVDWTSKEHDLASKRPWLDDEALADGDEAEKNFDGEYGSFFNFFGVEVDHNRVSSSLLEVHSKALDLYAGLAVTDDDEFLSEIDEEDEDDEDDDDPNAVVDLESESADEPKKKKIKT
;
A
#
# COMPACT_ATOMS: atom_id res chain seq x y z
N MET A 1 34.24 44.67 31.77
CA MET A 1 32.93 44.06 31.50
C MET A 1 32.45 44.68 30.19
N ALA A 2 32.22 43.97 29.09
CA ALA A 2 32.03 42.54 28.84
C ALA A 2 32.66 42.16 27.48
N GLU A 3 32.91 40.87 27.31
CA GLU A 3 33.51 40.21 26.13
C GLU A 3 32.69 40.36 24.85
N GLU A 4 33.37 40.56 23.72
CA GLU A 4 32.86 40.21 22.39
C GLU A 4 33.22 38.76 22.09
N VAL A 5 32.22 37.86 22.13
CA VAL A 5 32.33 36.50 21.60
C VAL A 5 31.93 36.54 20.13
N LYS A 6 32.91 36.37 19.22
CA LYS A 6 32.65 36.05 17.81
C LYS A 6 32.26 34.58 17.70
N GLY A 7 30.96 34.31 17.58
CA GLY A 7 30.44 33.01 17.15
C GLY A 7 30.44 32.92 15.62
N THR A 8 31.31 32.07 15.08
CA THR A 8 31.25 31.62 13.69
C THR A 8 30.14 30.57 13.58
N THR A 9 28.96 30.97 13.09
CA THR A 9 27.96 30.01 12.60
C THR A 9 28.35 29.61 11.19
N ALA A 10 29.01 28.46 11.07
CA ALA A 10 29.06 27.72 9.81
C ALA A 10 27.61 27.30 9.48
N GLY A 11 27.18 27.59 8.26
CA GLY A 11 25.88 27.16 7.78
C GLY A 11 25.82 25.65 7.74
N GLU A 12 24.85 25.08 8.44
CA GLU A 12 24.35 23.75 8.13
C GLU A 12 23.60 23.90 6.80
N GLU A 13 24.30 23.58 5.70
CA GLU A 13 23.66 23.33 4.42
C GLU A 13 22.69 22.17 4.64
N GLY A 14 21.40 22.48 4.49
CA GLY A 14 20.32 21.53 4.65
C GLY A 14 20.55 20.30 3.78
N VAL A 15 20.65 19.14 4.41
CA VAL A 15 20.58 17.86 3.74
C VAL A 15 19.24 17.81 3.01
N SER A 16 19.29 17.66 1.69
CA SER A 16 18.11 17.58 0.84
C SER A 16 17.30 16.34 1.24
N LEU A 17 15.98 16.46 1.39
CA LEU A 17 15.09 15.33 1.72
C LEU A 17 15.19 14.15 0.73
N LYS A 18 15.79 14.34 -0.45
CA LYS A 18 16.13 13.24 -1.38
C LYS A 18 17.09 12.21 -0.77
N ASP A 19 17.82 12.57 0.27
CA ASP A 19 18.83 11.72 0.91
C ASP A 19 18.26 10.83 2.03
N ARG A 20 16.94 10.85 2.28
CA ARG A 20 16.26 10.04 3.30
C ARG A 20 15.47 8.85 2.73
N ILE A 21 16.03 8.15 1.75
CA ILE A 21 15.47 6.85 1.32
C ILE A 21 15.87 5.78 2.35
N THR A 22 14.99 5.51 3.31
CA THR A 22 15.15 4.46 4.34
C THR A 22 14.99 3.02 3.82
N LEU A 23 15.40 2.75 2.58
CA LEU A 23 15.54 1.39 2.02
C LEU A 23 17.02 0.95 1.89
N VAL A 24 17.97 1.89 1.97
CA VAL A 24 19.40 1.59 1.74
C VAL A 24 20.02 0.93 2.98
N ASP A 25 19.62 1.34 4.19
CA ASP A 25 20.13 0.74 5.45
C ASP A 25 19.69 -0.72 5.62
N SER A 26 18.51 -1.12 5.12
CA SER A 26 18.00 -2.49 5.29
C SER A 26 18.75 -3.56 4.49
N HIS A 27 19.32 -3.21 3.33
CA HIS A 27 19.99 -4.19 2.48
C HIS A 27 21.42 -4.51 2.94
N GLN A 28 22.14 -3.50 3.44
CA GLN A 28 23.49 -3.70 3.98
C GLN A 28 23.43 -4.48 5.30
N ASP A 29 22.52 -4.12 6.20
CA ASP A 29 22.30 -4.83 7.47
C ASP A 29 21.93 -6.30 7.22
N ARG A 30 21.05 -6.57 6.25
CA ARG A 30 20.70 -7.93 5.83
C ARG A 30 21.92 -8.68 5.29
N GLN A 31 22.70 -8.06 4.40
CA GLN A 31 23.88 -8.69 3.83
C GLN A 31 24.87 -9.14 4.91
N ASP A 32 25.18 -8.25 5.86
CA ASP A 32 26.17 -8.53 6.89
C ASP A 32 25.64 -9.60 7.87
N THR A 33 24.35 -9.55 8.20
CA THR A 33 23.65 -10.59 8.96
C THR A 33 23.75 -11.97 8.28
N LEU A 34 23.56 -12.02 6.96
CA LEU A 34 23.68 -13.28 6.20
C LEU A 34 25.12 -13.79 6.15
N LYS A 35 26.11 -12.89 6.00
CA LYS A 35 27.53 -13.26 6.04
C LYS A 35 27.93 -13.79 7.41
N GLU A 36 27.44 -13.19 8.49
CA GLU A 36 27.68 -13.66 9.86
C GLU A 36 27.04 -15.04 10.10
N ALA A 37 25.78 -15.22 9.71
CA ALA A 37 25.03 -16.44 9.96
C ALA A 37 25.56 -17.67 9.20
N TYR A 38 25.96 -17.48 7.93
CA TYR A 38 26.31 -18.60 7.04
C TYR A 38 27.82 -18.69 6.73
N GLY A 39 28.60 -17.68 7.10
CA GLY A 39 30.01 -17.56 6.77
C GLY A 39 30.25 -17.10 5.32
N ALA A 40 31.40 -16.46 5.09
CA ALA A 40 31.76 -15.91 3.77
C ALA A 40 31.79 -16.96 2.65
N ASP A 41 32.22 -18.19 2.96
CA ASP A 41 32.31 -19.29 1.99
C ASP A 41 30.94 -19.77 1.48
N SER A 42 29.88 -19.62 2.29
CA SER A 42 28.52 -20.03 1.92
C SER A 42 27.67 -18.87 1.39
N PHE A 43 28.08 -17.62 1.62
CA PHE A 43 27.32 -16.43 1.26
C PHE A 43 26.95 -16.39 -0.23
N GLU A 44 27.88 -16.80 -1.10
CA GLU A 44 27.67 -17.00 -2.53
C GLU A 44 26.46 -17.87 -2.85
N LYS A 45 26.33 -18.99 -2.12
CA LYS A 45 25.24 -19.94 -2.31
C LYS A 45 23.91 -19.39 -1.79
N VAL A 46 23.95 -18.62 -0.70
CA VAL A 46 22.77 -17.92 -0.14
C VAL A 46 22.24 -16.92 -1.17
N LEU A 47 23.09 -16.07 -1.75
CA LEU A 47 22.69 -15.15 -2.81
C LEU A 47 22.12 -15.87 -4.04
N GLY A 48 22.67 -17.04 -4.38
CA GLY A 48 22.13 -17.88 -5.44
C GLY A 48 20.72 -18.42 -5.15
N PHE A 49 20.34 -18.64 -3.89
CA PHE A 49 18.97 -18.97 -3.53
C PHE A 49 18.05 -17.73 -3.54
N ASP A 50 18.54 -16.59 -3.03
CA ASP A 50 17.81 -15.33 -3.08
C ASP A 50 17.43 -14.96 -4.52
N GLU A 51 18.38 -15.03 -5.46
CA GLU A 51 18.11 -14.72 -6.86
C GLU A 51 17.05 -15.67 -7.46
N GLN A 52 17.12 -16.96 -7.13
CA GLN A 52 16.14 -17.94 -7.61
C GLN A 52 14.73 -17.65 -7.08
N LEU A 53 14.61 -17.28 -5.80
CA LEU A 53 13.34 -16.94 -5.18
C LEU A 53 12.76 -15.68 -5.80
N LEU A 54 13.53 -14.58 -5.83
CA LEU A 54 13.12 -13.31 -6.42
C LEU A 54 12.69 -13.48 -7.87
N LYS A 55 13.48 -14.22 -8.66
CA LYS A 55 13.13 -14.50 -10.05
C LYS A 55 11.82 -15.27 -10.18
N ALA A 56 11.61 -16.30 -9.35
CA ALA A 56 10.39 -17.10 -9.39
C ALA A 56 9.15 -16.26 -9.01
N GLU A 57 9.26 -15.40 -8.00
CA GLU A 57 8.20 -14.47 -7.59
C GLU A 57 7.89 -13.45 -8.69
N TRP A 58 8.92 -12.87 -9.31
CA TRP A 58 8.77 -11.93 -10.42
C TRP A 58 8.09 -12.59 -11.64
N GLU A 59 8.52 -13.79 -12.03
CA GLU A 59 7.90 -14.54 -13.13
C GLU A 59 6.44 -14.91 -12.81
N ALA A 60 6.16 -15.34 -11.57
CA ALA A 60 4.80 -15.65 -11.12
C ALA A 60 3.90 -14.41 -11.13
N TYR A 61 4.42 -13.25 -10.69
CA TYR A 61 3.68 -11.99 -10.69
C TYR A 61 3.35 -11.55 -12.12
N ASN A 62 4.32 -11.54 -13.03
CA ASN A 62 4.11 -11.23 -14.45
C ASN A 62 3.05 -12.16 -15.08
N HIS A 63 3.12 -13.46 -14.78
CA HIS A 63 2.15 -14.42 -15.27
C HIS A 63 0.74 -14.17 -14.70
N LYS A 64 0.64 -13.90 -13.40
CA LYS A 64 -0.62 -13.57 -12.71
C LYS A 64 -1.30 -12.36 -13.38
N VAL A 65 -0.57 -11.27 -13.57
CA VAL A 65 -1.09 -10.05 -14.20
C VAL A 65 -1.63 -10.33 -15.61
N LYS A 66 -0.90 -11.10 -16.42
CA LYS A 66 -1.33 -11.50 -17.76
C LYS A 66 -2.62 -12.31 -17.76
N LEU A 67 -2.82 -13.20 -16.78
CA LEU A 67 -4.06 -13.97 -16.64
C LEU A 67 -5.25 -13.09 -16.23
N LEU A 68 -5.00 -12.08 -15.39
CA LEU A 68 -6.04 -11.18 -14.87
C LEU A 68 -6.48 -10.11 -15.87
N GLU A 69 -5.62 -9.69 -16.80
CA GLU A 69 -5.92 -8.65 -17.80
C GLU A 69 -7.27 -8.85 -18.53
N PRO A 70 -7.57 -10.01 -19.17
CA PRO A 70 -8.86 -10.19 -19.84
C PRO A 70 -10.05 -10.20 -18.88
N ILE A 71 -9.85 -10.66 -17.63
CA ILE A 71 -10.89 -10.70 -16.60
C ILE A 71 -11.24 -9.26 -16.19
N TYR A 72 -10.23 -8.44 -15.88
CA TYR A 72 -10.44 -7.04 -15.50
C TYR A 72 -11.05 -6.22 -16.63
N LYS A 73 -10.67 -6.47 -17.89
CA LYS A 73 -11.31 -5.84 -19.03
C LYS A 73 -12.80 -6.19 -19.13
N SER A 74 -13.16 -7.46 -18.96
CA SER A 74 -14.58 -7.87 -18.94
C SER A 74 -15.34 -7.27 -17.76
N ARG A 75 -14.69 -7.16 -16.59
CA ARG A 75 -15.28 -6.58 -15.37
C ARG A 75 -15.50 -5.07 -15.52
N SER A 76 -14.57 -4.35 -16.13
CA SER A 76 -14.68 -2.91 -16.41
C SER A 76 -15.94 -2.58 -17.23
N GLU A 77 -16.27 -3.39 -18.25
CA GLU A 77 -17.49 -3.19 -19.05
C GLU A 77 -18.78 -3.32 -18.21
N PHE A 78 -18.79 -4.19 -17.19
CA PHE A 78 -19.89 -4.29 -16.25
C PHE A 78 -19.92 -3.11 -15.27
N ILE A 79 -18.78 -2.77 -14.67
CA ILE A 79 -18.65 -1.68 -13.67
C ILE A 79 -19.15 -0.34 -14.23
N LYS A 80 -18.85 -0.02 -15.49
CA LYS A 80 -19.32 1.22 -16.16
C LYS A 80 -20.85 1.39 -16.17
N THR A 81 -21.60 0.31 -15.99
CA THR A 81 -23.08 0.36 -15.93
C THR A 81 -23.62 0.78 -14.56
N ILE A 82 -22.75 0.93 -13.56
CA ILE A 82 -23.09 1.22 -12.16
C ILE A 82 -22.58 2.63 -11.81
N PRO A 83 -23.43 3.66 -11.82
CA PRO A 83 -23.02 5.01 -11.44
C PRO A 83 -22.48 5.09 -10.01
N GLY A 84 -21.39 5.84 -9.80
CA GLY A 84 -20.78 6.02 -8.49
C GLY A 84 -20.09 4.77 -7.93
N PHE A 85 -19.86 3.74 -8.76
CA PHE A 85 -19.21 2.50 -8.32
C PHE A 85 -17.89 2.76 -7.62
N TRP A 86 -16.95 3.42 -8.29
CA TRP A 86 -15.58 3.58 -7.75
C TRP A 86 -15.51 4.44 -6.50
N LEU A 87 -16.31 5.51 -6.40
CA LEU A 87 -16.38 6.30 -5.17
C LEU A 87 -16.79 5.39 -3.99
N LYS A 88 -17.90 4.66 -4.15
CA LYS A 88 -18.40 3.77 -3.08
C LYS A 88 -17.37 2.69 -2.76
N THR A 89 -16.78 2.06 -3.77
CA THR A 89 -15.74 1.04 -3.59
C THR A 89 -14.55 1.57 -2.78
N MET A 90 -14.04 2.75 -3.13
CA MET A 90 -12.88 3.35 -2.46
C MET A 90 -13.20 3.83 -1.04
N THR A 91 -14.41 4.35 -0.81
CA THR A 91 -14.81 4.79 0.55
C THR A 91 -15.19 3.64 1.46
N ASN A 92 -15.56 2.48 0.90
CA ASN A 92 -15.83 1.26 1.67
C ASN A 92 -14.55 0.53 2.07
N ASP A 93 -13.40 0.88 1.50
CA ASP A 93 -12.12 0.30 1.89
C ASP A 93 -11.57 1.04 3.11
N GLY A 94 -11.47 0.34 4.24
CA GLY A 94 -10.98 0.88 5.50
C GLY A 94 -9.52 1.32 5.44
N TYR A 95 -8.74 0.93 4.45
CA TYR A 95 -7.41 1.52 4.25
C TYR A 95 -7.49 2.72 3.32
N PHE A 96 -8.11 2.59 2.15
CA PHE A 96 -8.08 3.59 1.09
C PHE A 96 -8.89 4.86 1.39
N ASN A 97 -9.96 4.75 2.20
CA ASN A 97 -10.83 5.89 2.49
C ASN A 97 -10.08 7.08 3.13
N ARG A 98 -8.94 6.83 3.79
CA ARG A 98 -8.07 7.88 4.36
C ARG A 98 -7.47 8.83 3.33
N TYR A 99 -7.39 8.42 2.06
CA TYR A 99 -6.91 9.25 0.96
C TYR A 99 -8.01 10.11 0.32
N ILE A 100 -9.27 9.96 0.73
CA ILE A 100 -10.42 10.65 0.13
C ILE A 100 -10.96 11.69 1.11
N ASP A 101 -10.68 12.97 0.87
CA ASP A 101 -11.28 14.07 1.63
C ASP A 101 -12.76 14.24 1.22
N PRO A 102 -13.66 14.63 2.14
CA PRO A 102 -15.03 15.00 1.82
C PRO A 102 -15.19 15.91 0.59
N ILE A 103 -14.25 16.83 0.32
CA ILE A 103 -14.31 17.72 -0.84
C ILE A 103 -14.09 17.00 -2.18
N ASP A 104 -13.46 15.82 -2.17
CA ASP A 104 -13.17 15.02 -3.37
C ASP A 104 -14.38 14.24 -3.85
N ARG A 105 -15.30 13.91 -2.94
CA ARG A 105 -16.38 12.95 -3.19
C ARG A 105 -17.23 13.32 -4.40
N ASP A 106 -17.59 14.59 -4.58
CA ASP A 106 -18.41 15.01 -5.72
C ASP A 106 -17.65 14.91 -7.05
N ALA A 107 -16.35 15.22 -7.07
CA ALA A 107 -15.51 15.02 -8.25
C ALA A 107 -15.32 13.52 -8.56
N LEU A 108 -15.17 12.68 -7.52
CA LEU A 108 -15.04 11.23 -7.64
C LEU A 108 -16.37 10.52 -7.97
N CYS A 109 -17.53 11.11 -7.69
CA CYS A 109 -18.82 10.64 -8.21
C CYS A 109 -18.84 10.56 -9.74
N HIS A 110 -18.02 11.39 -10.41
CA HIS A 110 -17.88 11.40 -11.86
C HIS A 110 -16.85 10.38 -12.39
N LEU A 111 -16.19 9.59 -11.54
CA LEU A 111 -15.28 8.52 -11.98
C LEU A 111 -16.11 7.35 -12.54
N GLU A 112 -16.13 7.23 -13.87
CA GLU A 112 -16.86 6.20 -14.60
C GLU A 112 -16.11 4.87 -14.61
N ASP A 113 -14.77 4.92 -14.66
CA ASP A 113 -13.95 3.72 -14.66
C ASP A 113 -12.52 3.97 -14.14
N LEU A 114 -11.91 2.91 -13.60
CA LEU A 114 -10.49 2.85 -13.24
C LEU A 114 -9.91 1.61 -13.91
N THR A 115 -9.11 1.83 -14.96
CA THR A 115 -8.42 0.74 -15.66
C THR A 115 -6.94 0.77 -15.35
N ILE A 116 -6.37 -0.41 -15.10
CA ILE A 116 -4.94 -0.57 -14.80
C ILE A 116 -4.29 -1.36 -15.93
N GLU A 117 -3.22 -0.80 -16.49
CA GLU A 117 -2.38 -1.44 -17.50
C GLU A 117 -0.99 -1.71 -16.89
N HIS A 118 -0.50 -2.94 -17.04
CA HIS A 118 0.86 -3.30 -16.66
C HIS A 118 1.73 -3.41 -17.91
N ASP A 119 3.00 -3.05 -17.80
CA ASP A 119 3.95 -3.28 -18.88
C ASP A 119 4.11 -4.78 -19.16
N LYS A 120 4.24 -5.14 -20.44
CA LYS A 120 4.25 -6.54 -20.89
C LYS A 120 5.56 -7.26 -20.56
N GLU A 121 6.65 -6.51 -20.47
CA GLU A 121 7.99 -7.04 -20.20
C GLU A 121 8.30 -7.00 -18.70
N ASP A 122 7.77 -6.02 -17.97
CA ASP A 122 7.94 -5.92 -16.52
C ASP A 122 6.69 -5.32 -15.84
N ALA A 123 5.82 -6.20 -15.33
CA ALA A 123 4.54 -5.83 -14.76
C ALA A 123 4.64 -4.98 -13.47
N ARG A 124 5.84 -4.78 -12.92
CA ARG A 124 6.06 -3.78 -11.85
C ARG A 124 5.81 -2.36 -12.35
N ASN A 125 6.03 -2.10 -13.64
CA ASN A 125 5.62 -0.85 -14.27
C ASN A 125 4.11 -0.87 -14.51
N VAL A 126 3.41 0.10 -13.92
CA VAL A 126 1.94 0.13 -13.92
C VAL A 126 1.44 1.50 -14.35
N THR A 127 0.36 1.53 -15.11
CA THR A 127 -0.32 2.74 -15.56
C THR A 127 -1.77 2.70 -15.12
N PHE A 128 -2.17 3.70 -14.34
CA PHE A 128 -3.54 3.91 -13.89
C PHE A 128 -4.22 4.90 -14.82
N HIS A 129 -5.40 4.54 -15.33
CA HIS A 129 -6.26 5.44 -16.09
C HIS A 129 -7.57 5.64 -15.36
N PHE A 130 -7.80 6.88 -14.92
CA PHE A 130 -9.02 7.31 -14.26
C PHE A 130 -9.93 7.99 -15.29
N HIS A 131 -10.99 7.30 -15.69
CA HIS A 131 -11.92 7.76 -16.71
C HIS A 131 -13.08 8.51 -16.04
N PHE A 132 -13.12 9.82 -16.21
CA PHE A 132 -14.17 10.67 -15.64
C PHE A 132 -15.30 10.90 -16.65
N SER A 133 -16.46 11.36 -16.18
CA SER A 133 -17.62 11.70 -17.02
C SER A 133 -17.50 13.05 -17.74
N LYS A 134 -18.15 13.20 -18.91
CA LYS A 134 -17.98 14.41 -19.77
C LYS A 134 -18.55 15.63 -19.09
N SER A 135 -19.50 15.41 -18.20
CA SER A 135 -20.18 16.41 -17.41
C SER A 135 -19.47 16.73 -16.09
N ASN A 136 -18.28 16.19 -15.82
CA ASN A 136 -17.53 16.54 -14.61
C ASN A 136 -17.26 18.06 -14.58
N PRO A 137 -17.78 18.80 -13.58
CA PRO A 137 -17.62 20.26 -13.53
C PRO A 137 -16.25 20.69 -13.00
N TYR A 138 -15.50 19.81 -12.32
CA TYR A 138 -14.29 20.16 -11.59
C TYR A 138 -13.07 20.38 -12.48
N PHE A 139 -12.87 19.52 -13.48
CA PHE A 139 -11.74 19.57 -14.40
C PHE A 139 -12.13 19.04 -15.78
N SER A 140 -11.38 19.45 -16.80
CA SER A 140 -11.68 19.11 -18.20
C SER A 140 -11.09 17.78 -18.68
N ASN A 141 -10.19 17.16 -17.91
CA ASN A 141 -9.58 15.88 -18.25
C ASN A 141 -10.64 14.77 -18.31
N ARG A 142 -10.79 14.17 -19.49
CA ARG A 142 -11.59 12.94 -19.68
C ARG A 142 -10.96 11.73 -19.01
N VAL A 143 -9.64 11.66 -19.07
CA VAL A 143 -8.84 10.58 -18.50
C VAL A 143 -7.62 11.20 -17.84
N LEU A 144 -7.43 10.96 -16.55
CA LEU A 144 -6.16 11.23 -15.88
C LEU A 144 -5.35 9.94 -15.94
N THR A 145 -4.16 10.00 -16.52
CA THR A 145 -3.28 8.83 -16.70
C THR A 145 -2.01 9.04 -15.92
N LYS A 146 -1.74 8.17 -14.95
CA LYS A 146 -0.51 8.20 -14.15
C LYS A 146 0.24 6.89 -14.28
N LYS A 147 1.49 6.97 -14.74
CA LYS A 147 2.37 5.82 -14.95
C LYS A 147 3.45 5.81 -13.89
N PHE A 148 3.65 4.65 -13.27
CA PHE A 148 4.76 4.35 -12.37
C PHE A 148 5.74 3.41 -13.07
N THR A 149 7.02 3.73 -12.96
CA THR A 149 8.11 2.92 -13.49
C THR A 149 9.13 2.59 -12.42
N VAL A 150 9.66 1.37 -12.48
CA VAL A 150 10.74 0.91 -11.61
C VAL A 150 11.96 1.82 -11.76
N VAL A 151 12.44 2.32 -10.63
CA VAL A 151 13.70 3.05 -10.54
C VAL A 151 14.81 2.04 -10.33
N LYS A 152 15.81 2.07 -11.20
CA LYS A 152 16.98 1.19 -11.08
C LYS A 152 18.05 1.89 -10.27
N THR A 153 18.46 1.27 -9.17
CA THR A 153 19.54 1.76 -8.32
C THR A 153 20.89 1.35 -8.90
N THR A 154 21.84 2.27 -8.99
CA THR A 154 23.22 1.91 -9.32
C THR A 154 23.97 1.41 -8.08
N PRO A 155 25.01 0.56 -8.24
CA PRO A 155 25.84 0.16 -7.10
C PRO A 155 26.46 1.35 -6.34
N GLU A 156 26.75 2.45 -7.06
CA GLU A 156 27.30 3.68 -6.47
C GLU A 156 26.27 4.43 -5.60
N GLU A 157 24.99 4.43 -5.99
CA GLU A 157 23.90 5.02 -5.20
C GLU A 157 23.54 4.15 -3.99
N SER A 158 23.60 2.82 -4.13
CA SER A 158 23.39 1.88 -3.01
C SER A 158 24.47 1.92 -1.92
N SER A 159 25.53 2.71 -2.13
CA SER A 159 26.68 2.84 -1.22
C SER A 159 26.69 4.19 -0.47
N LYS A 160 25.72 5.09 -0.70
CA LYS A 160 25.68 6.41 -0.06
C LYS A 160 24.96 6.32 1.28
N THR A 161 25.70 6.02 2.35
CA THR A 161 25.27 6.34 3.72
C THR A 161 25.85 7.69 4.14
N ASN A 162 25.18 8.36 5.09
CA ASN A 162 25.53 9.69 5.58
C ASN A 162 26.96 9.74 6.17
N GLY A 163 27.96 10.03 5.33
CA GLY A 163 29.27 10.53 5.74
C GLY A 163 30.23 9.56 6.44
N ASP A 164 29.90 8.28 6.62
CA ASP A 164 30.81 7.30 7.19
C ASP A 164 31.49 6.46 6.10
N GLU A 165 32.74 6.82 5.76
CA GLU A 165 33.58 6.08 4.80
C GLU A 165 33.88 4.63 5.22
N SER A 166 33.52 4.21 6.44
CA SER A 166 33.69 2.84 6.93
C SER A 166 32.57 1.86 6.54
N SER A 167 31.48 2.34 5.92
CA SER A 167 30.34 1.49 5.55
C SER A 167 30.73 0.57 4.40
N LEU A 168 30.66 -0.75 4.61
CA LEU A 168 30.88 -1.72 3.54
C LEU A 168 29.85 -1.49 2.42
N LYS A 169 30.31 -1.60 1.17
CA LYS A 169 29.43 -1.44 0.01
C LYS A 169 28.53 -2.67 -0.14
N THR A 170 27.27 -2.42 -0.46
CA THR A 170 26.32 -3.46 -0.88
C THR A 170 26.93 -4.26 -2.04
N ASP A 171 26.84 -5.60 -1.96
CA ASP A 171 27.32 -6.48 -3.01
C ASP A 171 26.61 -6.15 -4.32
N PRO A 172 27.34 -5.86 -5.43
CA PRO A 172 26.73 -5.46 -6.70
C PRO A 172 25.68 -6.44 -7.24
N ARG A 173 25.76 -7.71 -6.86
CA ARG A 173 24.79 -8.73 -7.28
C ARG A 173 23.45 -8.59 -6.58
N ILE A 174 23.43 -8.13 -5.32
CA ILE A 174 22.20 -7.80 -4.61
C ILE A 174 21.48 -6.66 -5.34
N VAL A 175 22.24 -5.62 -5.72
CA VAL A 175 21.71 -4.49 -6.49
C VAL A 175 21.18 -4.95 -7.85
N GLU A 176 21.91 -5.81 -8.56
CA GLU A 176 21.50 -6.35 -9.85
C GLU A 176 20.21 -7.20 -9.74
N MET A 177 20.15 -8.14 -8.79
CA MET A 177 18.98 -9.00 -8.60
C MET A 177 17.75 -8.19 -8.18
N ASN A 178 17.92 -7.18 -7.31
CA ASN A 178 16.80 -6.35 -6.86
C ASN A 178 16.23 -5.52 -8.02
N ASN A 179 17.10 -4.83 -8.76
CA ASN A 179 16.68 -4.09 -9.96
C ASN A 179 15.92 -4.96 -10.96
N LYS A 180 16.29 -6.25 -11.05
CA LYS A 180 15.75 -7.15 -12.05
C LYS A 180 14.47 -7.85 -11.62
N TYR A 181 14.35 -8.24 -10.35
CA TYR A 181 13.33 -9.18 -9.91
C TYR A 181 12.54 -8.73 -8.67
N ASP A 182 13.08 -7.84 -7.84
CA ASP A 182 12.41 -7.44 -6.60
C ASP A 182 11.08 -6.74 -6.91
N LEU A 183 9.99 -7.27 -6.36
CA LEU A 183 8.64 -6.75 -6.57
C LEU A 183 8.39 -5.47 -5.77
N ASP A 184 9.14 -5.26 -4.68
CA ASP A 184 9.03 -4.09 -3.80
C ASP A 184 10.04 -2.99 -4.15
N CYS A 185 10.56 -3.03 -5.38
CA CYS A 185 11.50 -2.03 -5.87
C CYS A 185 10.87 -0.62 -5.90
N PRO A 186 11.66 0.45 -5.66
CA PRO A 186 11.16 1.81 -5.74
C PRO A 186 10.59 2.11 -7.14
N THR A 187 9.50 2.87 -7.17
CA THR A 187 8.90 3.36 -8.43
C THR A 187 8.78 4.87 -8.40
N GLU A 188 8.82 5.46 -9.59
CA GLU A 188 8.62 6.90 -9.79
C GLU A 188 7.61 7.15 -10.90
N SER A 189 7.05 8.35 -10.91
CA SER A 189 6.05 8.80 -11.86
C SER A 189 6.33 10.24 -12.28
N GLU A 190 5.90 10.60 -13.48
CA GLU A 190 5.81 12.00 -13.86
C GLU A 190 4.59 12.66 -13.17
N LYS A 191 4.70 13.97 -12.95
CA LYS A 191 3.56 14.77 -12.48
C LYS A 191 2.50 14.85 -13.57
N VAL A 192 1.28 14.56 -13.19
CA VAL A 192 0.10 14.65 -14.05
C VAL A 192 -0.64 15.93 -13.69
N LYS A 193 -0.77 16.81 -14.66
CA LYS A 193 -1.53 18.06 -14.50
C LYS A 193 -3.04 17.77 -14.51
N VAL A 194 -3.75 18.24 -13.51
CA VAL A 194 -5.22 18.32 -13.51
C VAL A 194 -5.64 19.69 -14.05
N ASP A 195 -6.44 19.70 -15.11
CA ASP A 195 -6.94 20.90 -15.78
C ASP A 195 -8.24 21.36 -15.12
N TRP A 196 -8.12 21.84 -13.88
CA TRP A 196 -9.20 22.41 -13.09
C TRP A 196 -9.93 23.54 -13.85
N THR A 197 -11.26 23.60 -13.76
CA THR A 197 -12.05 24.60 -14.47
C THR A 197 -12.08 25.96 -13.75
N SER A 198 -11.80 26.00 -12.45
CA SER A 198 -11.62 27.23 -11.67
C SER A 198 -10.76 26.98 -10.43
N LYS A 199 -10.39 28.05 -9.72
CA LYS A 199 -9.66 27.97 -8.44
C LYS A 199 -10.49 27.28 -7.34
N GLU A 200 -11.81 27.46 -7.38
CA GLU A 200 -12.76 26.81 -6.48
C GLU A 200 -12.87 25.32 -6.75
N HIS A 201 -12.56 24.85 -7.96
CA HIS A 201 -12.51 23.43 -8.25
C HIS A 201 -11.14 22.81 -8.05
N ASP A 202 -10.10 23.59 -7.77
CA ASP A 202 -8.76 23.06 -7.46
C ASP A 202 -8.72 22.44 -6.05
N LEU A 203 -9.14 21.18 -5.98
CA LEU A 203 -9.25 20.42 -4.72
C LEU A 203 -7.88 20.13 -4.10
N ALA A 204 -6.88 19.83 -4.94
CA ALA A 204 -5.51 19.59 -4.51
C ALA A 204 -4.93 20.81 -3.78
N SER A 205 -5.11 22.02 -4.34
CA SER A 205 -4.68 23.26 -3.67
C SER A 205 -5.49 23.61 -2.41
N LYS A 206 -6.77 23.20 -2.35
CA LYS A 206 -7.64 23.46 -1.18
C LYS A 206 -7.30 22.57 0.02
N ARG A 207 -6.90 21.33 -0.25
CA ARG A 207 -6.50 20.33 0.75
C ARG A 207 -5.20 19.68 0.29
N PRO A 208 -4.05 20.37 0.45
CA PRO A 208 -2.75 19.78 0.10
C PRO A 208 -2.46 18.57 0.99
N TRP A 209 -1.56 17.70 0.53
CA TRP A 209 -1.13 16.58 1.36
C TRP A 209 -0.37 17.03 2.60
N LEU A 210 -0.71 16.44 3.75
CA LEU A 210 0.03 16.64 5.00
C LEU A 210 1.41 15.97 4.92
N ASP A 211 2.39 16.56 5.61
CA ASP A 211 3.67 15.92 5.85
C ASP A 211 3.63 15.03 7.11
N ASP A 212 4.67 14.22 7.30
CA ASP A 212 4.73 13.24 8.39
C ASP A 212 4.63 13.89 9.79
N GLU A 213 5.15 15.11 9.94
CA GLU A 213 5.07 15.88 11.18
C GLU A 213 3.63 16.31 11.46
N ALA A 214 2.93 16.85 10.46
CA ALA A 214 1.53 17.23 10.59
C ALA A 214 0.60 16.02 10.81
N LEU A 215 0.92 14.86 10.25
CA LEU A 215 0.18 13.61 10.50
C LEU A 215 0.39 13.10 11.94
N ALA A 216 1.60 13.25 12.49
CA ALA A 216 1.92 12.84 13.86
C ALA A 216 1.33 13.76 14.94
N ASP A 217 1.17 15.05 14.64
CA ASP A 217 0.64 16.07 15.56
C ASP A 217 -0.90 16.14 15.62
N GLY A 218 -1.61 15.35 14.82
CA GLY A 218 -3.08 15.32 14.81
C GLY A 218 -3.68 14.75 16.10
N ASP A 219 -4.48 15.55 16.82
CA ASP A 219 -5.24 15.11 18.01
C ASP A 219 -6.07 13.84 17.68
N GLU A 220 -5.86 12.76 18.44
CA GLU A 220 -6.52 11.46 18.18
C GLU A 220 -8.05 11.50 18.23
N ALA A 221 -8.63 12.52 18.86
CA ALA A 221 -10.08 12.71 19.00
C ALA A 221 -10.76 13.39 17.79
N GLU A 222 -10.00 13.97 16.84
CA GLU A 222 -10.50 14.60 15.61
C GLU A 222 -10.13 13.85 14.33
N LYS A 223 -9.56 12.64 14.44
CA LYS A 223 -9.30 11.74 13.30
C LYS A 223 -10.62 11.24 12.71
N ASN A 224 -11.34 12.12 12.01
CA ASN A 224 -12.23 11.72 10.96
C ASN A 224 -11.39 10.86 10.01
N PHE A 225 -11.70 9.58 9.94
CA PHE A 225 -10.90 8.61 9.20
C PHE A 225 -10.87 8.92 7.68
N ASP A 226 -11.74 9.80 7.19
CA ASP A 226 -11.77 10.25 5.80
C ASP A 226 -10.87 11.47 5.54
N GLY A 227 -9.99 11.35 4.56
CA GLY A 227 -9.16 12.47 4.09
C GLY A 227 -8.03 12.88 5.04
N GLU A 228 -7.56 11.97 5.90
CA GLU A 228 -6.42 12.19 6.82
C GLU A 228 -5.21 12.80 6.10
N TYR A 229 -4.95 12.37 4.87
CA TYR A 229 -3.82 12.88 4.10
C TYR A 229 -4.11 14.21 3.39
N GLY A 230 -5.36 14.61 3.20
CA GLY A 230 -5.78 15.70 2.29
C GLY A 230 -6.41 15.18 0.99
N SER A 231 -6.56 16.05 -0.01
CA SER A 231 -7.28 15.71 -1.25
C SER A 231 -6.58 14.58 -2.01
N PHE A 232 -7.36 13.58 -2.45
CA PHE A 232 -6.93 12.48 -3.31
C PHE A 232 -6.20 12.99 -4.57
N PHE A 233 -6.62 14.13 -5.12
CA PHE A 233 -6.10 14.65 -6.38
C PHE A 233 -4.64 15.13 -6.28
N ASN A 234 -4.08 15.28 -5.07
CA ASN A 234 -2.63 15.49 -4.89
C ASN A 234 -1.79 14.32 -5.42
N PHE A 235 -2.35 13.09 -5.47
CA PHE A 235 -1.70 11.92 -6.06
C PHE A 235 -1.19 12.18 -7.48
N PHE A 236 -1.91 12.99 -8.26
CA PHE A 236 -1.47 13.34 -9.62
C PHE A 236 -0.25 14.26 -9.64
N GLY A 237 -0.07 15.10 -8.61
CA GLY A 237 0.98 16.12 -8.53
C GLY A 237 2.33 15.65 -7.96
N VAL A 238 2.42 14.42 -7.44
CA VAL A 238 3.66 13.87 -6.86
C VAL A 238 4.43 12.99 -7.85
N GLU A 239 5.75 12.96 -7.71
CA GLU A 239 6.64 12.10 -8.50
C GLU A 239 6.89 10.75 -7.80
N VAL A 240 6.98 10.78 -6.47
CA VAL A 240 7.20 9.60 -5.64
C VAL A 240 5.96 9.37 -4.78
N ASP A 241 5.49 8.13 -4.75
CA ASP A 241 4.30 7.72 -4.00
C ASP A 241 4.66 7.28 -2.58
N HIS A 242 5.09 8.24 -1.75
CA HIS A 242 5.48 7.97 -0.36
C HIS A 242 4.35 7.33 0.46
N ASN A 243 3.11 7.71 0.17
CA ASN A 243 1.92 7.22 0.86
C ASN A 243 1.40 5.89 0.32
N ARG A 244 2.10 5.25 -0.63
CA ARG A 244 1.72 3.94 -1.22
C ARG A 244 0.28 3.91 -1.76
N VAL A 245 -0.19 5.03 -2.30
CA VAL A 245 -1.54 5.16 -2.89
C VAL A 245 -1.69 4.23 -4.11
N SER A 246 -0.63 4.06 -4.91
CA SER A 246 -0.60 3.17 -6.08
C SER A 246 -0.76 1.70 -5.70
N SER A 247 -0.07 1.22 -4.66
CA SER A 247 -0.25 -0.14 -4.12
C SER A 247 -1.67 -0.32 -3.59
N SER A 248 -2.18 0.65 -2.84
CA SER A 248 -3.54 0.61 -2.29
C SER A 248 -4.60 0.60 -3.42
N LEU A 249 -4.38 1.33 -4.51
CA LEU A 249 -5.24 1.30 -5.70
C LEU A 249 -5.27 -0.08 -6.38
N LEU A 250 -4.13 -0.79 -6.43
CA LEU A 250 -4.07 -2.15 -6.98
C LEU A 250 -4.91 -3.12 -6.14
N GLU A 251 -4.85 -3.00 -4.82
CA GLU A 251 -5.64 -3.80 -3.88
C GLU A 251 -7.13 -3.52 -4.01
N VAL A 252 -7.53 -2.24 -3.91
CA VAL A 252 -8.91 -1.80 -4.12
C VAL A 252 -9.44 -2.28 -5.46
N HIS A 253 -8.65 -2.13 -6.53
CA HIS A 253 -9.04 -2.61 -7.85
C HIS A 253 -9.21 -4.13 -7.87
N SER A 254 -8.36 -4.92 -7.19
CA SER A 254 -8.51 -6.38 -7.15
C SER A 254 -9.79 -6.83 -6.44
N LYS A 255 -10.17 -6.15 -5.35
CA LYS A 255 -11.32 -6.47 -4.48
C LYS A 255 -12.59 -5.65 -4.80
N ALA A 256 -12.61 -4.92 -5.91
CA ALA A 256 -13.57 -3.84 -6.17
C ALA A 256 -15.06 -4.22 -6.04
N LEU A 257 -15.45 -5.44 -6.44
CA LEU A 257 -16.84 -5.89 -6.38
C LEU A 257 -17.29 -6.15 -4.93
N ASP A 258 -16.43 -6.77 -4.12
CA ASP A 258 -16.70 -7.09 -2.72
C ASP A 258 -16.73 -5.81 -1.89
N LEU A 259 -15.76 -4.92 -2.13
CA LEU A 259 -15.72 -3.57 -1.53
C LEU A 259 -16.98 -2.77 -1.86
N TYR A 260 -17.42 -2.76 -3.12
CA TYR A 260 -18.67 -2.09 -3.51
C TYR A 260 -19.91 -2.67 -2.79
N ALA A 261 -19.93 -3.99 -2.61
CA ALA A 261 -20.98 -4.70 -1.90
C ALA A 261 -20.92 -4.48 -0.37
N GLY A 262 -19.80 -3.99 0.16
CA GLY A 262 -19.55 -3.87 1.61
C GLY A 262 -19.25 -5.21 2.27
N LEU A 263 -18.65 -6.16 1.52
CA LEU A 263 -18.31 -7.50 2.00
C LEU A 263 -16.84 -7.66 2.38
N ALA A 264 -16.00 -6.68 2.05
CA ALA A 264 -14.60 -6.74 2.47
C ALA A 264 -14.54 -6.46 3.97
N VAL A 265 -14.15 -7.47 4.73
CA VAL A 265 -13.72 -7.33 6.12
C VAL A 265 -12.54 -6.36 6.09
N THR A 266 -12.70 -5.17 6.67
CA THR A 266 -11.54 -4.33 6.96
C THR A 266 -10.80 -4.98 8.12
N ASP A 267 -9.47 -4.85 8.22
CA ASP A 267 -8.73 -5.45 9.34
C ASP A 267 -9.28 -5.02 10.72
N ASP A 268 -10.02 -3.90 10.78
CA ASP A 268 -10.76 -3.42 11.96
C ASP A 268 -11.99 -4.27 12.33
N ASP A 269 -12.63 -4.93 11.37
CA ASP A 269 -13.82 -5.77 11.60
C ASP A 269 -13.45 -7.13 12.24
N GLU A 270 -12.24 -7.63 12.02
CA GLU A 270 -11.76 -8.86 12.68
C GLU A 270 -11.59 -8.62 14.19
N PHE A 271 -11.16 -7.41 14.60
CA PHE A 271 -11.04 -7.03 16.01
C PHE A 271 -12.40 -6.77 16.69
N LEU A 272 -13.39 -6.26 15.97
CA LEU A 272 -14.72 -5.97 16.54
C LEU A 272 -15.61 -7.21 16.62
N SER A 273 -15.38 -8.23 15.77
CA SER A 273 -16.14 -9.48 15.80
C SER A 273 -15.75 -10.43 16.95
N GLU A 274 -14.59 -10.24 17.58
CA GLU A 274 -14.17 -11.01 18.77
C GLU A 274 -14.70 -10.42 20.11
N ILE A 275 -15.30 -9.22 20.10
CA ILE A 275 -15.70 -8.53 21.35
C ILE A 275 -17.17 -8.80 21.74
N ASP A 276 -17.99 -9.40 20.89
CA ASP A 276 -19.44 -9.52 21.10
C ASP A 276 -19.94 -10.95 21.42
N GLU A 277 -19.05 -11.87 21.82
CA GLU A 277 -19.42 -13.25 22.25
C GLU A 277 -19.11 -13.59 23.72
N GLU A 278 -18.91 -12.60 24.61
CA GLU A 278 -18.84 -12.86 26.07
C GLU A 278 -19.74 -11.90 26.86
N ASP A 279 -21.05 -12.06 26.71
CA ASP A 279 -22.05 -11.52 27.66
C ASP A 279 -23.21 -12.53 27.80
N GLU A 280 -22.90 -13.78 28.14
CA GLU A 280 -23.86 -14.65 28.81
C GLU A 280 -23.21 -15.29 30.04
N ASP A 281 -23.61 -14.73 31.19
CA ASP A 281 -23.71 -15.31 32.53
C ASP A 281 -22.46 -15.93 33.16
N ASP A 282 -22.06 -15.39 34.33
CA ASP A 282 -21.69 -16.23 35.49
C ASP A 282 -21.55 -15.36 36.77
N GLU A 283 -22.66 -15.17 37.49
CA GLU A 283 -22.60 -15.15 38.95
C GLU A 283 -23.03 -16.54 39.43
N ASP A 284 -22.07 -17.41 39.74
CA ASP A 284 -22.08 -18.15 41.00
C ASP A 284 -20.72 -18.83 41.25
N ASP A 285 -20.19 -18.48 42.42
CA ASP A 285 -18.98 -18.94 43.10
C ASP A 285 -19.04 -20.45 43.37
N ASP A 286 -18.08 -21.28 42.90
CA ASP A 286 -17.70 -22.53 43.62
C ASP A 286 -16.39 -23.22 43.15
N ASP A 287 -15.46 -23.32 44.10
CA ASP A 287 -14.32 -24.25 44.32
C ASP A 287 -13.17 -24.39 43.28
N PRO A 288 -11.96 -23.85 43.57
CA PRO A 288 -10.77 -23.95 42.71
C PRO A 288 -10.09 -25.34 42.69
N ASN A 289 -10.72 -26.41 43.18
CA ASN A 289 -10.16 -27.77 43.14
C ASN A 289 -10.99 -28.81 42.37
N ALA A 290 -11.96 -28.40 41.55
CA ALA A 290 -12.67 -29.34 40.68
C ALA A 290 -11.77 -29.80 39.50
N VAL A 291 -11.19 -30.99 39.64
CA VAL A 291 -10.52 -31.72 38.56
C VAL A 291 -11.56 -32.16 37.52
N VAL A 292 -11.46 -31.60 36.31
CA VAL A 292 -12.31 -31.94 35.16
C VAL A 292 -11.89 -33.31 34.60
N ASP A 293 -12.79 -34.29 34.70
CA ASP A 293 -12.60 -35.64 34.17
C ASP A 293 -12.99 -35.68 32.69
N LEU A 294 -11.99 -35.67 31.80
CA LEU A 294 -12.15 -35.72 30.35
C LEU A 294 -12.20 -37.17 29.85
N GLU A 295 -13.21 -37.96 30.19
CA GLU A 295 -13.49 -39.22 29.47
C GLU A 295 -14.88 -39.83 29.76
N SER A 296 -15.92 -39.32 29.10
CA SER A 296 -17.11 -40.03 28.58
C SER A 296 -18.10 -38.95 28.12
N GLU A 297 -18.62 -38.94 26.89
CA GLU A 297 -19.59 -39.91 26.40
C GLU A 297 -19.46 -40.10 24.88
N SER A 298 -19.19 -41.34 24.50
CA SER A 298 -19.60 -41.89 23.23
C SER A 298 -21.12 -42.07 23.19
N ALA A 299 -21.76 -41.60 22.12
CA ALA A 299 -22.81 -42.27 21.33
C ALA A 299 -24.00 -41.37 20.99
N ASP A 300 -24.08 -40.94 19.72
CA ASP A 300 -25.37 -40.93 19.04
C ASP A 300 -25.19 -41.24 17.53
N GLU A 301 -25.51 -42.48 17.15
CA GLU A 301 -25.62 -42.93 15.75
C GLU A 301 -27.00 -42.55 15.17
N PRO A 302 -27.12 -42.24 13.87
CA PRO A 302 -28.41 -41.91 13.25
C PRO A 302 -29.26 -43.17 12.95
N LYS A 303 -30.55 -43.12 13.34
CA LYS A 303 -31.54 -44.21 13.19
C LYS A 303 -31.87 -44.55 11.72
N LYS A 304 -31.73 -45.85 11.38
CA LYS A 304 -32.18 -46.46 10.10
C LYS A 304 -33.72 -46.61 10.02
N LYS A 305 -34.30 -46.20 8.88
CA LYS A 305 -35.71 -46.46 8.49
C LYS A 305 -35.95 -47.95 8.21
N LYS A 306 -37.03 -48.52 8.77
CA LYS A 306 -37.55 -49.86 8.40
C LYS A 306 -38.65 -49.74 7.35
N ILE A 307 -38.49 -50.47 6.25
CA ILE A 307 -39.50 -50.80 5.25
C ILE A 307 -40.41 -51.90 5.83
N LYS A 308 -41.73 -51.79 5.66
CA LYS A 308 -42.69 -52.87 5.93
C LYS A 308 -43.07 -53.57 4.62
N THR A 309 -43.08 -54.89 4.71
CA THR A 309 -43.64 -55.87 3.76
C THR A 309 -45.12 -55.61 3.51
#